data_AF-A0A2V6IGS6-F1
#
_entry.id   AF-A0A2V6IGS6-F1
#
_cell.length_a   1.000
_cell.length_b   1.000
_cell.length_c   1.000
_cell.angle_alpha   90.00
_cell.angle_beta   90.00
_cell.angle_gamma   90.00
#
_symmetry.space_group_name_H-M   'P 1'
#
loop_
_entity.id
_entity.type
_entity.pdbx_description
1 polymer ?
#
loop_
_entity_poly.entity_id
_entity_poly.type
_entity_poly.pdbx_seq_one_letter_code
_entity_poly.pdbx_strand_id
1 'polypeptide(L)' 'MSPNLIAVENKIARVLSTRPECFITHPTELAALKSMSLEEIEDFALDHGWRVVSRLGGRQIEFYNDAGARELAASEI' A
#
# COMPACT_ATOMS: atom_id res chain seq x y z
N MET A 1 -14.50 4.18 6.35
CA MET A 1 -13.40 4.58 5.45
C MET A 1 -13.75 5.92 4.79
N SER A 2 -12.83 6.89 4.72
CA SER A 2 -13.10 8.18 4.07
C SER A 2 -13.14 8.01 2.54
N PRO A 3 -13.87 8.87 1.78
CA PRO A 3 -13.90 8.78 0.31
C PRO A 3 -12.51 8.85 -0.34
N ASN A 4 -11.60 9.63 0.27
CA ASN A 4 -10.22 9.74 -0.19
C ASN A 4 -9.46 8.43 0.01
N LEU A 5 -9.66 7.73 1.14
CA LEU A 5 -8.99 6.46 1.39
C LEU A 5 -9.48 5.38 0.42
N ILE A 6 -10.79 5.33 0.13
CA ILE A 6 -11.35 4.42 -0.89
C ILE A 6 -10.77 4.70 -2.28
N ALA A 7 -10.60 5.98 -2.64
CA ALA A 7 -9.98 6.35 -3.92
C ALA A 7 -8.50 5.92 -3.99
N VAL A 8 -7.77 6.05 -2.88
CA VAL A 8 -6.37 5.62 -2.77
C VAL A 8 -6.25 4.11 -2.86
N GLU A 9 -7.09 3.35 -2.16
CA GLU A 9 -7.12 1.89 -2.23
C GLU A 9 -7.36 1.40 -3.66
N ASN A 10 -8.40 1.92 -4.33
CA ASN A 10 -8.69 1.57 -5.72
C ASN A 10 -7.53 1.88 -6.66
N LYS A 11 -6.84 3.02 -6.44
CA LYS A 11 -5.65 3.38 -7.19
C LYS A 11 -4.53 2.37 -6.97
N ILE A 12 -4.22 2.02 -5.72
CA ILE A 12 -3.16 1.07 -5.38
C ILE A 12 -3.47 -0.29 -6.01
N ALA A 13 -4.67 -0.83 -5.78
CA ALA A 13 -5.10 -2.12 -6.33
C ALA A 13 -5.00 -2.15 -7.85
N ARG A 14 -5.46 -1.11 -8.54
CA ARG A 14 -5.39 -1.00 -10.00
C ARG A 14 -3.94 -0.94 -10.51
N VAL A 15 -3.04 -0.27 -9.79
CA VAL A 15 -1.63 -0.19 -10.21
C VAL A 15 -0.95 -1.53 -9.95
N LEU A 16 -1.12 -2.10 -8.76
CA LEU A 16 -0.45 -3.33 -8.34
C LEU A 16 -0.93 -4.60 -9.07
N SER A 17 -2.09 -4.55 -9.74
CA SER A 17 -2.54 -5.63 -10.62
C SER A 17 -1.76 -5.71 -11.95
N THR A 18 -1.01 -4.67 -12.31
CA THR A 18 -0.25 -4.60 -13.57
C THR A 18 1.23 -4.26 -13.40
N ARG A 19 1.63 -3.81 -12.21
CA ARG A 19 3.00 -3.37 -11.88
C ARG A 19 3.38 -3.84 -10.48
N PRO A 20 4.68 -4.00 -10.19
CA PRO A 20 5.13 -4.44 -8.88
C PRO A 20 5.00 -3.36 -7.79
N GLU A 21 4.85 -2.09 -8.17
CA GLU A 21 4.96 -0.94 -7.24
C GLU A 21 3.95 0.18 -7.54
N CYS A 22 3.51 0.85 -6.49
CA CYS A 22 2.64 2.03 -6.52
C CYS A 22 3.16 3.10 -5.57
N PHE A 23 3.41 4.30 -6.10
CA PHE A 23 3.89 5.44 -5.31
C PHE A 23 2.75 6.41 -5.03
N ILE A 24 2.55 6.71 -3.75
CA ILE A 24 1.60 7.71 -3.28
C ILE A 24 2.37 8.98 -2.90
N THR A 25 2.21 10.03 -3.71
CA THR A 25 2.93 11.31 -3.55
C THR A 25 1.99 12.51 -3.51
N HIS A 26 0.72 12.34 -3.89
CA HIS A 26 -0.23 13.44 -3.91
C HIS A 26 -0.65 13.83 -2.48
N PRO A 27 -0.67 15.13 -2.10
CA PRO A 27 -0.93 15.56 -0.72
C PRO A 27 -2.24 15.02 -0.12
N THR A 28 -3.33 15.01 -0.90
CA THR A 28 -4.63 14.49 -0.43
C THR A 28 -4.61 12.98 -0.17
N GLU A 29 -3.89 12.23 -1.00
CA GLU A 29 -3.76 10.77 -0.85
C GLU A 29 -2.88 10.45 0.36
N LEU A 30 -1.76 11.17 0.51
CA LEU A 30 -0.90 11.08 1.67
C LEU A 30 -1.63 11.44 2.96
N ALA A 31 -2.47 12.47 2.96
CA ALA A 31 -3.25 12.85 4.13
C ALA A 31 -4.26 11.75 4.52
N ALA A 32 -4.88 11.08 3.54
CA ALA A 32 -5.80 9.97 3.78
C ALA A 32 -5.10 8.74 4.35
N LEU A 33 -3.87 8.44 3.92
CA LEU A 33 -3.08 7.36 4.51
C LEU A 33 -2.56 7.74 5.90
N LYS A 34 -2.06 8.96 6.07
CA LYS A 34 -1.50 9.45 7.34
C LYS A 34 -2.53 9.75 8.43
N SER A 35 -3.83 9.70 8.13
CA SER A 35 -4.84 9.69 9.20
C SER A 35 -4.87 8.37 9.96
N MET A 36 -4.24 7.33 9.41
CA MET A 36 -3.97 6.06 10.08
C MET A 36 -2.58 6.09 10.72
N SER A 37 -2.43 5.37 11.82
CA SER A 37 -1.13 5.03 12.41
C SER A 37 -0.30 4.16 11.46
N LEU A 38 1.00 4.02 11.74
CA LEU A 38 1.87 3.18 10.92
C LEU A 38 1.41 1.73 10.90
N GLU A 39 1.02 1.18 12.06
CA GLU A 39 0.50 -0.18 12.21
C GLU A 39 -0.79 -0.37 11.39
N GLU A 40 -1.72 0.58 11.45
CA GLU A 40 -2.94 0.52 10.63
C GLU A 40 -2.66 0.57 9.11
N ILE A 41 -1.61 1.28 8.67
CA ILE A 41 -1.19 1.30 7.25
C ILE A 41 -0.57 -0.04 6.85
N GLU A 42 0.19 -0.66 7.75
CA GLU A 42 0.78 -1.98 7.54
C GLU A 42 -0.30 -3.07 7.46
N ASP A 43 -1.27 -3.07 8.38
CA ASP A 43 -2.43 -3.97 8.37
C ASP A 43 -3.27 -3.76 7.10
N PHE A 44 -3.55 -2.50 6.74
CA PHE A 44 -4.25 -2.16 5.50
C PHE A 44 -3.55 -2.74 4.27
N ALA A 45 -2.22 -2.66 4.19
CA ALA A 45 -1.46 -3.24 3.09
C ALA A 45 -1.53 -4.77 3.12
N LEU A 46 -1.36 -5.37 4.29
CA LEU A 46 -1.36 -6.82 4.48
C LEU A 46 -2.70 -7.46 4.10
N ASP A 47 -3.82 -6.84 4.49
CA ASP A 47 -5.18 -7.29 4.16
C ASP A 47 -5.42 -7.38 2.64
N HIS A 48 -4.68 -6.59 1.86
CA HIS A 48 -4.76 -6.56 0.41
C HIS A 48 -3.65 -7.38 -0.29
N GLY A 49 -2.78 -8.05 0.47
CA GLY A 49 -1.63 -8.79 -0.06
C GLY A 49 -0.53 -7.87 -0.62
N TRP A 50 -0.37 -6.69 -0.03
CA TRP A 50 0.64 -5.71 -0.37
C TRP A 50 1.66 -5.55 0.76
N ARG A 51 2.82 -5.02 0.40
CA ARG A 51 3.80 -4.51 1.36
C ARG A 51 3.84 -2.99 1.28
N VAL A 52 4.06 -2.31 2.39
CA VAL A 52 4.15 -0.85 2.45
C VAL A 52 5.50 -0.39 2.99
N VAL A 53 6.02 0.70 2.44
CA VAL A 53 7.22 1.39 2.93
C VAL A 53 6.91 2.88 3.05
N SER A 54 7.03 3.42 4.26
CA SER A 54 6.91 4.86 4.52
C SER A 54 8.31 5.49 4.59
N ARG A 55 8.63 6.38 3.65
CA ARG A 55 9.95 7.02 3.60
C ARG A 55 10.06 8.13 4.64
N LEU A 56 11.24 8.24 5.25
CA LEU A 56 11.60 9.35 6.15
C LEU A 56 11.39 10.70 5.43
N GLY A 57 10.70 11.61 6.10
CA GLY A 57 10.30 12.92 5.56
C GLY A 57 8.85 12.99 5.05
N GLY A 58 8.12 11.86 5.03
CA GLY A 58 6.66 11.82 4.89
C GLY A 58 6.10 12.35 3.57
N ARG A 59 6.94 12.48 2.53
CA ARG A 59 6.50 12.99 1.21
C ARG A 59 6.06 11.88 0.26
N GLN A 60 6.23 10.62 0.66
CA GLN A 60 5.96 9.47 -0.17
C GLN A 60 5.65 8.24 0.69
N ILE A 61 4.67 7.47 0.25
CA ILE A 61 4.40 6.11 0.73
C ILE A 61 4.43 5.19 -0.48
N GLU A 62 5.10 4.06 -0.36
CA GLU A 62 5.34 3.10 -1.44
C GLU A 62 4.60 1.82 -1.10
N PHE A 63 3.79 1.31 -2.03
CA PHE A 63 3.15 0.01 -1.93
C PHE A 63 3.73 -0.93 -2.97
N TYR A 64 3.91 -2.19 -2.61
CA TYR A 64 4.43 -3.24 -3.47
C TYR A 64 3.49 -4.43 -3.50
N ASN A 65 3.40 -5.08 -4.65
CA ASN A 65 2.69 -6.33 -4.78
C ASN A 65 3.46 -7.42 -4.03
N ASP A 66 2.89 -7.93 -2.94
CA ASP A 66 3.50 -8.97 -2.11
C ASP A 66 2.96 -10.38 -2.45
N ALA A 67 2.10 -10.50 -3.47
CA ALA A 67 1.60 -11.79 -3.95
C ALA A 67 2.74 -12.73 -4.36
N GLY A 68 3.81 -12.20 -4.97
CA GLY A 68 5.00 -12.99 -5.30
C GLY A 68 5.78 -13.47 -4.06
N ALA A 69 5.75 -12.73 -2.95
CA ALA A 69 6.39 -13.18 -1.70
C ALA A 69 5.61 -14.30 -1.03
N ARG A 70 4.26 -14.26 -1.09
CA ARG A 70 3.40 -15.37 -0.67
C ARG A 70 3.62 -16.63 -1.50
N GLU A 71 3.79 -16.50 -2.81
CA GLU A 71 4.03 -17.64 -3.71
C GLU A 71 5.40 -18.29 -3.48
N LEU A 72 6.44 -17.48 -3.22
CA LEU A 72 7.76 -17.96 -2.82
C LEU A 72 7.74 -18.66 -1.46
N ALA A 73 7.07 -18.08 -0.45
CA ALA A 73 6.94 -18.70 0.87
C ALA A 73 6.09 -19.99 0.87
N ALA A 74 5.10 -20.09 -0.02
CA ALA A 74 4.27 -21.28 -0.19
C ALA A 74 4.95 -22.38 -1.03
N SER A 75 5.95 -22.04 -1.84
CA SER A 75 6.74 -22.99 -2.64
C SER A 75 7.89 -23.64 -1.87
N GLU A 76 8.14 -23.23 -0.62
CA GLU A 76 9.16 -23.79 0.27
C GLU A 76 8.60 -24.83 1.27
N ILE A 77 7.38 -25.36 1.03
CA ILE A 77 6.75 -26.42 1.85
C ILE A 77 6.72 -27.75 1.09
#